data_AF-A0A379WKS9-F1
#
_entry.id   AF-A0A379WKS9-F1
#
_cell.length_a   1.000
_cell.length_b   1.000
_cell.length_c   1.000
_cell.angle_alpha   90.00
_cell.angle_beta   90.00
_cell.angle_gamma   90.00
#
_symmetry.space_group_name_H-M   'P 1'
#
loop_
_entity.id
_entity.type
_entity.pdbx_description
1 polymer ?
#
loop_
_entity_poly.entity_id
_entity_poly.type
_entity_poly.pdbx_seq_one_letter_code
_entity_poly.pdbx_strand_id
1 'polypeptide(L)' 'MVNRFDLVLVAARRARQMQVGGKDPLVPEENDKTTVIALREIEEGLINNQILDVRERQEQQEQEAAELQAVTAIAEGRR' A
#
# COMPACT_ATOMS: atom_id res chain seq x y z
N MET A 1 3.90 -20.86 -14.58
CA MET A 1 5.27 -20.32 -14.42
C MET A 1 5.13 -18.87 -13.98
N VAL A 2 5.78 -18.46 -12.89
CA VAL A 2 5.74 -17.05 -12.44
C VAL A 2 6.48 -16.19 -13.47
N ASN A 3 5.84 -15.12 -13.94
CA ASN A 3 6.49 -14.15 -14.81
C ASN A 3 7.46 -13.30 -13.98
N ARG A 4 8.75 -13.39 -14.28
CA ARG A 4 9.81 -12.67 -13.56
C ARG A 4 9.71 -11.15 -13.72
N PHE A 5 9.14 -10.67 -14.81
CA PHE A 5 8.89 -9.23 -14.97
C PHE A 5 7.82 -8.75 -13.99
N ASP A 6 6.73 -9.50 -13.86
CA ASP A 6 5.64 -9.15 -12.95
C ASP A 6 6.11 -9.17 -11.49
N LEU A 7 6.95 -10.14 -11.12
CA LEU A 7 7.58 -10.17 -9.80
C LEU A 7 8.37 -8.89 -9.51
N VAL A 8 9.23 -8.46 -10.44
CA VAL A 8 10.03 -7.24 -10.30
C VAL A 8 9.14 -6.00 -10.20
N LEU A 9 8.07 -5.92 -11.00
CA LEU A 9 7.14 -4.80 -10.97
C LEU A 9 6.38 -4.71 -9.63
N VAL A 10 5.87 -5.84 -9.13
CA VAL A 10 5.16 -5.91 -7.85
C VAL A 10 6.09 -5.56 -6.69
N ALA A 11 7.30 -6.13 -6.65
CA ALA A 11 8.28 -5.83 -5.61
C ALA A 11 8.70 -4.35 -5.64
N ALA A 12 8.92 -3.78 -6.82
CA ALA A 12 9.26 -2.35 -6.96
C ALA A 12 8.12 -1.44 -6.51
N ARG A 13 6.86 -1.77 -6.85
CA ARG A 13 5.67 -1.03 -6.38
C ARG A 13 5.59 -1.06 -4.86
N ARG A 14 5.72 -2.25 -4.25
CA ARG A 14 5.66 -2.41 -2.80
C ARG A 14 6.81 -1.70 -2.07
N ALA A 15 8.04 -1.80 -2.59
CA ALA A 15 9.18 -1.09 -2.01
C ALA A 15 8.98 0.44 -2.02
N ARG A 16 8.34 1.01 -3.05
CA ARG A 16 7.98 2.43 -3.09
C ARG A 16 6.92 2.81 -2.04
N GLN A 17 5.94 1.96 -1.80
CA GLN A 17 4.94 2.20 -0.74
C GLN A 17 5.60 2.30 0.65
N MET A 18 6.61 1.47 0.93
CA MET A 18 7.37 1.55 2.17
C MET A 18 8.26 2.79 2.22
N GLN A 19 9.01 3.05 1.15
CA GLN A 19 10.01 4.13 1.14
C GLN A 19 9.42 5.54 1.06
N VAL A 20 8.34 5.73 0.30
CA VAL A 20 7.74 7.05 0.04
C VAL A 20 6.38 7.18 0.73
N GLY A 21 5.56 6.11 0.64
CA GLY A 21 4.23 6.10 1.24
C GLY A 21 4.22 5.88 2.75
N GLY A 22 5.38 5.63 3.37
CA GLY A 22 5.50 5.40 4.81
C GLY A 22 4.73 4.17 5.31
N LYS A 23 4.47 3.20 4.43
CA LYS A 23 3.77 1.96 4.81
C LYS A 23 4.72 1.05 5.59
N ASP A 24 4.22 0.49 6.68
CA ASP A 24 4.99 -0.47 7.46
C ASP A 24 5.18 -1.80 6.72
N PRO A 25 6.32 -2.47 6.93
CA PRO A 25 6.55 -3.81 6.44
C PRO A 25 5.68 -4.84 7.17
N LEU A 26 5.26 -5.88 6.46
CA LEU A 26 4.45 -6.99 6.99
C LEU A 26 5.30 -8.15 7.50
N VAL A 27 6.61 -8.11 7.24
CA VAL A 27 7.60 -9.04 7.76
C VAL A 27 8.60 -8.27 8.64
N PRO A 28 9.20 -8.92 9.65
CA PRO A 28 10.20 -8.26 10.49
C PRO A 28 11.37 -7.71 9.69
N GLU A 29 11.80 -6.49 10.03
CA GLU A 29 12.97 -5.87 9.42
C GLU A 29 14.26 -6.50 9.98
N GLU A 30 15.10 -7.03 9.09
CA GLU A 30 16.39 -7.65 9.47
C GLU A 30 17.58 -6.81 8.95
N ASN A 31 17.48 -5.47 9.07
CA ASN A 31 18.36 -4.49 8.42
C ASN A 31 18.36 -4.58 6.88
N ASP A 32 17.27 -5.10 6.32
CA ASP A 32 17.07 -5.22 4.89
C ASP A 32 16.68 -3.89 4.25
N LYS A 33 17.06 -3.71 2.98
CA LYS A 33 16.49 -2.63 2.16
C LYS A 33 15.05 -2.95 1.79
N THR A 34 14.24 -1.92 1.56
CA THR A 34 12.81 -2.05 1.19
C THR A 34 12.55 -3.00 0.02
N THR A 35 13.46 -3.10 -0.95
CA THR A 35 13.34 -4.05 -2.06
C THR A 35 13.48 -5.51 -1.63
N VAL A 36 14.32 -5.81 -0.64
CA VAL A 36 14.50 -7.16 -0.11
C VAL A 36 13.31 -7.54 0.79
N ILE A 37 12.86 -6.61 1.62
CA ILE A 37 11.64 -6.78 2.43
C ILE A 37 10.45 -7.08 1.52
N ALA A 38 10.25 -6.32 0.45
CA ALA A 38 9.15 -6.53 -0.50
C ALA A 38 9.20 -7.92 -1.16
N LEU A 39 10.39 -8.43 -1.48
CA LEU A 39 10.53 -9.79 -2.03
C LEU A 39 10.15 -10.87 -1.01
N ARG A 40 10.53 -10.69 0.26
CA ARG A 40 10.14 -11.61 1.36
C ARG A 40 8.64 -11.58 1.61
N GLU A 41 8.01 -10.40 1.60
CA GLU A 41 6.56 -10.28 1.71
C GLU A 41 5.82 -11.01 0.56
N ILE A 42 6.40 -11.03 -0.65
CA ILE A 42 5.86 -11.77 -1.80
C ILE A 42 6.08 -13.27 -1.63
N GLU A 43 7.24 -13.69 -1.13
CA GLU A 43 7.56 -15.10 -0.85
C GLU A 43 6.60 -15.71 0.20
N GLU A 44 6.29 -14.96 1.26
CA GLU A 44 5.32 -15.33 2.30
C GLU A 44 3.85 -15.19 1.83
N GLY A 45 3.61 -14.73 0.60
CA GLY A 45 2.27 -14.55 0.04
C GLY A 45 1.46 -13.40 0.66
N LEU A 46 2.09 -12.56 1.49
CA LEU A 46 1.47 -11.41 2.14
C LEU A 46 1.23 -10.25 1.17
N ILE A 47 2.05 -10.18 0.12
CA ILE A 47 1.94 -9.19 -0.96
C ILE A 47 1.87 -9.89 -2.31
N ASN A 48 0.91 -9.46 -3.12
CA ASN A 48 0.85 -9.72 -4.55
C ASN A 48 0.12 -8.56 -5.25
N ASN A 49 0.04 -8.56 -6.57
CA ASN A 49 -0.58 -7.45 -7.30
C ASN A 49 -2.05 -7.22 -6.90
N GLN A 50 -2.83 -8.28 -6.70
CA GLN A 50 -4.24 -8.17 -6.32
C GLN A 50 -4.41 -7.58 -4.92
N ILE A 51 -3.57 -7.98 -3.97
CA ILE A 51 -3.58 -7.45 -2.60
C ILE A 51 -3.26 -5.95 -2.62
N LEU A 52 -2.26 -5.53 -3.40
CA LEU A 52 -1.92 -4.11 -3.55
C LEU A 52 -3.10 -3.32 -4.13
N ASP A 53 -3.73 -3.81 -5.20
CA ASP A 53 -4.86 -3.16 -5.83
C ASP A 53 -6.10 -3.08 -4.94
N VAL A 54 -6.35 -4.09 -4.10
CA VAL A 54 -7.44 -4.07 -3.12
C VAL A 54 -7.16 -3.05 -2.03
N ARG A 55 -5.95 -3.06 -1.45
CA ARG A 55 -5.57 -2.14 -0.38
C ARG A 55 -5.60 -0.69 -0.84
N GLU A 56 -5.05 -0.38 -2.02
CA GLU A 56 -5.07 0.99 -2.57
C GLU A 56 -6.50 1.49 -2.82
N ARG A 57 -7.41 0.62 -3.27
CA ARG A 57 -8.83 0.99 -3.41
C ARG A 57 -9.50 1.24 -2.06
N GLN A 58 -9.22 0.42 -1.05
CA GLN A 58 -9.75 0.62 0.29
C GLN A 58 -9.26 1.94 0.89
N GLU A 59 -7.96 2.22 0.79
CA GLU A 59 -7.36 3.46 1.29
C GLU A 59 -7.96 4.69 0.62
N GLN A 60 -8.17 4.65 -0.70
CA GLN A 60 -8.83 5.75 -1.43
C GLN A 60 -10.28 5.94 -0.96
N GLN A 61 -11.04 4.86 -0.78
CA GLN A 61 -12.42 4.94 -0.27
C GLN A 61 -12.49 5.53 1.14
N GLU A 62 -11.56 5.15 2.02
CA GLU A 62 -11.46 5.69 3.38
C GLU A 62 -11.11 7.17 3.37
N GLN A 63 -10.19 7.59 2.51
CA GLN A 63 -9.83 9.00 2.33
C GLN A 63 -11.01 9.81 1.81
N GLU A 64 -11.68 9.36 0.75
CA GLU A 64 -12.86 10.02 0.18
C GLU A 64 -13.99 10.15 1.22
N ALA A 65 -14.24 9.10 2.00
CA ALA A 65 -15.25 9.13 3.06
C ALA A 65 -14.91 10.15 4.15
N ALA A 66 -13.64 10.19 4.59
CA ALA A 66 -13.17 11.16 5.57
C ALA A 66 -13.24 12.60 5.05
N GLU A 67 -12.87 12.83 3.78
CA GLU A 67 -12.98 14.13 3.13
C GLU A 67 -14.43 14.60 3.03
N LEU A 68 -15.36 13.73 2.62
CA LEU A 68 -16.78 14.06 2.53
C LEU A 68 -17.36 14.45 3.89
N GLN A 69 -16.99 13.72 4.95
CA GLN A 69 -17.38 14.04 6.33
C GLN A 69 -16.83 15.42 6.77
N ALA A 70 -15.57 15.72 6.44
CA ALA A 70 -14.99 17.02 6.76
C ALA A 70 -15.68 18.17 6.00
N VAL A 71 -15.95 17.99 4.69
CA VAL A 71 -16.60 18.99 3.85
C VAL A 71 -18.02 19.28 4.31
N THR A 72 -18.79 18.24 4.67
CA THR A 72 -20.16 18.39 5.18
C THR A 72 -20.18 19.14 6.51
N ALA A 73 -19.30 18.80 7.46
CA ALA A 73 -19.18 19.51 8.74
C ALA A 73 -18.85 21.00 8.57
N ILE A 74 -17.98 21.35 7.62
CA ILE A 74 -17.65 22.76 7.32
C ILE A 74 -18.86 23.51 6.72
N ALA A 75 -19.64 22.84 5.85
CA ALA A 75 -20.81 23.44 5.23
C ALA A 75 -21.94 23.71 6.23
N GLU A 76 -22.11 22.83 7.23
CA GLU A 76 -23.10 23.00 8.30
C GLU A 76 -22.70 24.11 9.28
N GLY A 77 -21.42 24.24 9.64
CA GLY A 77 -20.95 25.30 10.55
C GLY A 77 -20.99 26.73 9.99
N ARG A 78 -21.30 26.91 8.69
CA ARG A 78 -21.46 28.23 8.04
C ARG A 78 -22.92 28.68 7.89
N ARG A 79 -23.89 27.89 8.35
CA ARG A 79 -25.32 28.24 8.39
C ARG A 79 -25.72 28.70 9.79
#